data_AF-A0A352MBP8-F1
#
_entry.id   AF-A0A352MBP8-F1
#
_cell.length_a   1.000
_cell.length_b   1.000
_cell.length_c   1.000
_cell.angle_alpha   90.00
_cell.angle_beta   90.00
_cell.angle_gamma   90.00
#
_symmetry.space_group_name_H-M   'P 1'
#
loop_
_entity.id
_entity.type
_entity.pdbx_description
1 polymer ?
#
loop_
_entity_poly.entity_id
_entity_poly.type
_entity_poly.pdbx_seq_one_letter_code
_entity_poly.pdbx_strand_id
1 'polypeptide(L)'
;MLPKLFFVELKLGELATNPLYGSAEHLPYQNIGHLRDCLEILRGEYEKHMKTVQRIFSGELLYRTIASGFYVGAKDEIAFYPYPSMAELENINYEFFRAI
;
A
#
# COMPACT_ATOMS: atom_id res chain seq x y z
N MET A 1 -0.66 11.24 24.95
CA MET A 1 -1.05 9.90 24.46
C MET A 1 -0.63 9.79 23.01
N LEU A 2 -0.05 8.65 22.60
CA LEU A 2 0.19 8.39 21.17
C LEU A 2 -1.16 8.03 20.51
N PRO A 3 -1.54 8.64 19.38
CA PRO A 3 -2.76 8.26 18.67
C PRO A 3 -2.69 6.82 18.16
N LYS A 4 -3.84 6.17 18.07
CA LYS A 4 -3.96 4.90 17.34
C LYS A 4 -3.74 5.18 15.85
N LEU A 5 -2.99 4.32 15.17
CA LEU A 5 -2.68 4.45 13.75
C LEU A 5 -3.55 3.47 12.96
N PHE A 6 -4.22 3.97 11.94
CA PHE A 6 -4.88 3.17 10.92
C PHE A 6 -4.07 3.27 9.63
N PHE A 7 -3.62 2.15 9.11
CA PHE A 7 -2.82 2.12 7.89
C PHE A 7 -3.09 0.86 7.07
N VAL A 8 -2.66 0.90 5.82
CA VAL A 8 -2.87 -0.16 4.82
C VAL A 8 -1.61 -0.29 3.99
N GLU A 9 -1.28 -1.52 3.62
CA GLU A 9 -0.22 -1.80 2.68
C GLU A 9 -0.76 -1.67 1.24
N LEU A 10 -0.05 -0.89 0.42
CA LEU A 10 -0.43 -0.65 -0.98
C LEU A 10 0.55 -1.35 -1.91
N LYS A 11 0.03 -1.84 -3.04
CA LYS A 11 0.80 -2.50 -4.09
C LYS A 11 1.79 -1.52 -4.72
N LEU A 12 3.03 -1.96 -4.89
CA LEU A 12 4.03 -1.28 -5.72
C LEU A 12 4.02 -1.74 -7.19
N GLY A 13 3.38 -2.87 -7.49
CA GLY A 13 3.37 -3.43 -8.85
C GLY A 13 4.79 -3.65 -9.37
N GLU A 14 5.04 -3.24 -10.62
CA GLU A 14 6.36 -3.37 -11.26
C GLU A 14 7.45 -2.52 -10.58
N LEU A 15 7.08 -1.48 -9.82
CA LEU A 15 8.04 -0.66 -9.09
C LEU A 15 8.76 -1.43 -7.99
N ALA A 16 8.19 -2.54 -7.50
CA ALA A 16 8.81 -3.38 -6.47
C ALA A 16 10.12 -4.01 -6.95
N THR A 17 10.18 -4.40 -8.22
CA THR A 17 11.33 -5.09 -8.82
C THR A 17 12.12 -4.20 -9.79
N ASN A 18 11.46 -3.21 -10.39
CA ASN A 18 12.06 -2.27 -11.32
C ASN A 18 11.68 -0.82 -10.96
N PRO A 19 12.30 -0.24 -9.91
CA PRO A 19 11.90 1.06 -9.43
C PRO A 19 12.08 2.19 -10.45
N LEU A 20 13.06 2.11 -11.35
CA LEU A 20 13.32 3.17 -12.34
C LEU A 20 12.40 3.11 -13.56
N TYR A 21 12.10 1.91 -14.07
CA TYR A 21 11.42 1.76 -15.37
C TYR A 21 10.10 0.97 -15.31
N GLY A 22 9.76 0.36 -14.18
CA GLY A 22 8.51 -0.38 -14.03
C GLY A 22 7.29 0.53 -14.16
N SER A 23 6.19 0.00 -14.69
CA SER A 23 4.93 0.74 -14.86
C SER A 23 4.32 1.17 -13.52
N ALA A 24 3.76 2.37 -13.50
CA ALA A 24 3.04 2.96 -12.37
C ALA A 24 1.59 3.36 -12.71
N GLU A 25 1.13 3.05 -13.93
CA GLU A 25 -0.14 3.51 -14.53
C GLU A 25 -1.37 3.24 -13.64
N HIS A 26 -1.28 2.21 -12.81
CA HIS A 26 -2.39 1.67 -12.04
C HIS A 26 -2.25 1.87 -10.52
N LEU A 27 -1.25 2.63 -10.09
CA LEU A 27 -0.90 2.81 -8.67
C LEU A 27 -1.47 4.12 -8.13
N PRO A 28 -1.80 4.19 -6.82
CA PRO A 28 -2.49 5.33 -6.23
C PRO A 28 -1.55 6.49 -5.86
N TYR A 29 -0.28 6.44 -6.29
CA TYR A 29 0.76 7.35 -5.82
C TYR A 29 0.83 8.61 -6.69
N GLN A 30 0.65 9.78 -6.09
CA GLN A 30 0.65 11.05 -6.81
C GLN A 30 2.04 11.47 -7.33
N ASN A 31 3.09 11.26 -6.54
CA ASN A 31 4.45 11.67 -6.89
C ASN A 31 5.33 10.45 -7.22
N ILE A 32 5.08 9.87 -8.41
CA ILE A 32 5.83 8.69 -8.88
C ILE A 32 7.33 8.95 -8.96
N GLY A 33 7.77 10.10 -9.49
CA GLY A 33 9.19 10.42 -9.61
C GLY A 33 9.91 10.31 -8.26
N HIS A 34 9.37 10.97 -7.23
CA HIS A 34 9.93 10.90 -5.89
C HIS A 34 9.86 9.49 -5.28
N LEU A 35 8.79 8.74 -5.55
CA LEU A 35 8.69 7.35 -5.11
C LEU A 35 9.79 6.48 -5.70
N ARG A 36 10.10 6.63 -7.00
CA ARG A 36 11.20 5.91 -7.65
C ARG A 36 12.54 6.18 -6.99
N ASP A 37 12.85 7.45 -6.73
CA ASP A 37 14.09 7.84 -6.03
C ASP A 37 14.16 7.19 -4.65
N CYS A 38 13.04 7.17 -3.91
CA CYS A 38 12.98 6.52 -2.60
C CYS A 38 13.23 5.02 -2.68
N LEU A 39 12.63 4.34 -3.65
CA LEU A 39 12.79 2.89 -3.86
C LEU A 39 14.22 2.55 -4.30
N GLU A 40 14.86 3.36 -5.14
CA GLU A 40 16.27 3.19 -5.51
C GLU A 40 17.22 3.33 -4.32
N ILE A 41 17.00 4.32 -3.47
CA ILE A 41 17.76 4.50 -2.23
C ILE A 41 17.63 3.26 -1.34
N LEU A 42 16.39 2.76 -1.13
CA LEU A 42 16.14 1.57 -0.31
C LEU A 42 16.76 0.30 -0.92
N ARG A 43 16.81 0.20 -2.25
CA ARG A 43 17.46 -0.92 -2.94
C ARG A 43 18.97 -0.92 -2.76
N GLY A 44 19.60 0.26 -2.72
CA GLY A 44 21.05 0.41 -2.57
C GLY A 44 21.56 0.40 -1.13
N GLU A 45 20.73 0.78 -0.16
CA GLU A 45 21.10 0.89 1.26
C GLU A 45 20.64 -0.34 2.05
N TYR A 46 21.48 -1.37 2.16
CA TYR A 46 21.13 -2.65 2.82
C TYR A 46 20.63 -2.50 4.27
N GLU A 47 21.11 -1.50 5.01
CA GLU A 47 20.69 -1.26 6.40
C GLU A 47 19.35 -0.51 6.52
N LYS A 48 18.81 0.01 5.42
CA LYS A 48 17.61 0.84 5.45
C LYS A 48 16.41 0.07 4.92
N HIS A 49 15.67 -0.52 5.84
CA HIS A 49 14.49 -1.32 5.51
C HIS A 49 13.22 -0.50 5.22
N MET A 50 13.17 0.78 5.65
CA MET A 50 11.96 1.60 5.50
C MET A 50 12.25 3.08 5.32
N LYS A 51 11.34 3.79 4.63
CA LYS A 51 11.35 5.25 4.52
C LYS A 51 9.94 5.80 4.66
N THR A 52 9.71 6.68 5.63
CA THR A 52 8.44 7.40 5.77
C THR A 52 8.45 8.62 4.88
N VAL A 53 7.64 8.61 3.82
CA VAL A 53 7.57 9.69 2.81
C VAL A 53 6.38 10.62 3.07
N GLN A 54 5.20 10.05 3.37
CA GLN A 54 3.98 10.80 3.63
C GLN A 54 3.35 10.32 4.95
N ARG A 55 3.19 11.23 5.92
CA ARG A 55 2.68 10.90 7.27
C ARG A 55 1.16 10.98 7.37
N ILE A 56 0.52 11.75 6.48
CA ILE A 56 -0.92 11.93 6.42
C ILE A 56 -1.32 11.75 4.97
N PHE A 57 -2.09 10.70 4.69
CA PHE A 57 -2.72 10.50 3.41
C PHE A 57 -4.04 11.28 3.37
N SER A 58 -4.20 12.14 2.36
CA SER A 58 -5.43 12.88 2.10
C SER A 58 -5.84 12.60 0.66
N GLY A 59 -6.86 11.77 0.46
CA GLY A 59 -7.31 11.38 -0.86
C GLY A 59 -8.19 10.15 -0.82
N GLU A 60 -8.65 9.75 -2.00
CA GLU A 60 -9.36 8.50 -2.19
C GLU A 60 -8.35 7.36 -2.39
N LEU A 61 -8.62 6.23 -1.75
CA LEU A 61 -7.82 5.03 -1.92
C LEU A 61 -8.56 4.07 -2.86
N LEU A 62 -7.93 3.76 -3.99
CA LEU A 62 -8.46 2.74 -4.88
C LEU A 62 -8.31 1.37 -4.24
N TYR A 63 -9.43 0.72 -4.02
CA TYR A 63 -9.50 -0.51 -3.25
C TYR A 63 -8.68 -1.66 -3.86
N ARG A 64 -8.65 -1.78 -5.20
CA ARG A 64 -7.77 -2.69 -5.97
C ARG A 64 -6.27 -2.55 -5.70
N THR A 65 -5.84 -1.41 -5.15
CA THR A 65 -4.42 -1.12 -4.87
C THR A 65 -3.95 -1.61 -3.49
N ILE A 66 -4.87 -2.10 -2.66
CA ILE A 66 -4.55 -2.72 -1.37
C ILE A 66 -3.83 -4.06 -1.60
N ALA A 67 -2.73 -4.29 -0.87
CA ALA A 67 -1.91 -5.49 -0.99
C ALA A 67 -2.35 -6.63 -0.06
N SER A 68 -2.57 -6.35 1.22
CA SER A 68 -2.81 -7.37 2.25
C SER A 68 -4.08 -7.14 3.08
N GLY A 69 -4.33 -5.91 3.51
CA GLY A 69 -5.49 -5.55 4.33
C GLY A 69 -5.21 -4.36 5.21
N PHE A 70 -6.07 -4.16 6.21
CA PHE A 70 -6.00 -3.00 7.09
C PHE A 70 -5.34 -3.35 8.43
N TYR A 71 -4.59 -2.40 8.95
CA TYR A 71 -3.90 -2.53 10.22
C TYR A 71 -4.33 -1.40 11.16
N VAL A 72 -4.61 -1.75 12.41
CA VAL A 72 -4.84 -0.80 13.50
C VAL A 72 -3.78 -1.01 14.56
N GLY A 73 -2.85 -0.06 14.69
CA GLY A 73 -1.79 -0.08 15.68
C GLY A 73 -2.10 0.82 16.88
N ALA A 74 -1.84 0.33 18.09
CA ALA A 74 -1.94 1.09 19.33
C ALA A 74 -0.85 0.65 20.33
N LYS A 75 0.13 1.53 20.59
CA LYS A 75 1.30 1.22 21.44
C LYS A 75 2.00 -0.07 20.97
N ASP A 76 1.85 -1.15 21.73
CA ASP A 76 2.52 -2.44 21.52
C ASP A 76 1.59 -3.49 20.88
N GLU A 77 0.36 -3.09 20.50
CA GLU A 77 -0.64 -3.96 19.88
C GLU A 77 -0.89 -3.57 18.43
N ILE A 78 -1.03 -4.57 17.56
CA ILE A 78 -1.46 -4.41 16.17
C ILE A 78 -2.58 -5.40 15.88
N ALA A 79 -3.74 -4.90 15.46
CA ALA A 79 -4.82 -5.72 14.90
C ALA A 79 -4.72 -5.71 13.37
N PHE A 80 -4.78 -6.89 12.77
CA PHE A 80 -4.80 -7.06 11.32
C PHE A 80 -6.17 -7.54 10.86
N TYR A 81 -6.74 -6.84 9.89
CA TYR A 81 -8.00 -7.16 9.22
C TYR A 81 -7.66 -7.58 7.80
N PRO A 82 -7.49 -8.89 7.55
CA PRO A 82 -7.10 -9.40 6.26
C PRO A 82 -8.15 -9.09 5.21
N TYR A 83 -7.67 -8.85 4.00
CA TYR A 83 -8.50 -8.59 2.86
C TYR A 83 -8.93 -9.91 2.18
N PRO A 84 -10.21 -10.13 1.85
CA PRO A 84 -10.59 -11.27 1.01
C PRO A 84 -9.87 -11.17 -0.34
N SER A 85 -9.45 -12.30 -0.88
CA SER A 85 -8.94 -12.39 -2.25
C SER A 85 -10.03 -11.99 -3.26
N MET A 86 -9.63 -11.64 -4.50
CA MET A 86 -10.58 -11.32 -5.57
C MET A 86 -11.60 -12.46 -5.80
N ALA A 87 -11.16 -13.71 -5.68
CA ALA A 87 -12.04 -14.88 -5.80
C ALA A 87 -13.02 -14.99 -4.62
N GLU A 88 -12.59 -14.68 -3.40
CA GLU A 88 -13.49 -14.66 -2.23
C GLU A 88 -14.49 -13.50 -2.32
N LEU A 89 -14.07 -12.33 -2.80
CA LEU A 89 -14.94 -11.18 -3.03
C LEU A 89 -16.05 -11.47 -4.03
N GLU A 90 -15.71 -12.11 -5.14
CA GLU A 90 -16.69 -12.51 -6.15
C GLU A 90 -17.82 -13.34 -5.53
N ASN A 91 -17.48 -14.23 -4.59
CA ASN A 91 -18.44 -15.08 -3.89
C ASN A 91 -19.20 -14.38 -2.76
N ILE A 92 -18.54 -13.50 -2.00
CA ILE A 92 -19.13 -12.82 -0.83
C ILE A 92 -20.06 -11.68 -1.28
N ASN A 93 -19.65 -10.91 -2.29
CA ASN A 93 -20.40 -9.78 -2.81
C ASN A 93 -20.03 -9.49 -4.28
N TYR A 94 -20.74 -10.16 -5.19
CA TYR A 94 -20.52 -10.04 -6.63
C TYR A 94 -20.73 -8.63 -7.17
N GLU A 95 -21.72 -7.88 -6.67
CA GLU A 95 -21.98 -6.50 -7.11
C GLU A 95 -20.81 -5.59 -6.80
N PHE A 96 -20.27 -5.69 -5.59
CA PHE A 96 -19.09 -4.95 -5.19
C PHE A 96 -17.84 -5.39 -5.96
N PHE A 97 -17.63 -6.70 -6.15
CA PHE A 97 -16.56 -7.24 -6.98
C PHE A 97 -16.56 -6.68 -8.41
N ARG A 98 -17.74 -6.49 -9.01
CA ARG A 98 -17.88 -5.91 -10.36
C ARG A 98 -17.59 -4.41 -10.42
N ALA A 99 -17.59 -3.72 -9.28
CA ALA A 99 -17.39 -2.29 -9.18
C ALA A 99 -15.94 -1.87 -8.86
N ILE A 100 -15.06 -2.83 -8.49
CA ILE A 100 -13.66 -2.58 -8.09
C ILE A 100 -12.62 -2.81 -9.19
#